data_AF-A0A6I2IUZ2-F1
#
_entry.id   AF-A0A6I2IUZ2-F1
#
_cell.length_a   1.000
_cell.length_b   1.000
_cell.length_c   1.000
_cell.angle_alpha   90.00
_cell.angle_beta   90.00
_cell.angle_gamma   90.00
#
_symmetry.space_group_name_H-M   'P 1'
#
loop_
_entity.id
_entity.type
_entity.pdbx_description
1 polymer ?
#
loop_
_entity_poly.entity_id
_entity_poly.type
_entity_poly.pdbx_seq_one_letter_code
_entity_poly.pdbx_strand_id
1 'polypeptide(L)'
;MSEVTDLTVIEIKPEQAPVLYAPNGLEDYLKQIRQQVNEVPDLSTAKGRARVASLAAQVSRSKTAIEKPGRDYLKRLKELPKEVEAELRRFVTECDTIRDETRRPLTEWEAEQERIKQEEEANRKAEEDRKQFEADHEIALLLNDKFDRDAAEAKAEAERQRIAHEEELKSQAAEQAKREAAEAAQREIDAAAARERDALLAKERAEREAKEAADLAERNRIAAEQQAESDKKAAAEKAERDKQEAIAEEKRKAQAEADRIKREADEKERVRLAEEKRIADEAAARAANEKHRKVVGTEIVSALLGHTSLTREQAIEVLVALKDELIPRTRITY
;
A
#
# COMPACT_ATOMS: atom_id res chain seq x y z
N MET A 1 68.18 -28.86 29.34
CA MET A 1 67.45 -29.31 28.13
C MET A 1 66.42 -28.23 27.82
N SER A 2 66.84 -27.21 27.08
CA SER A 2 65.97 -26.11 26.67
C SER A 2 65.15 -26.58 25.48
N GLU A 3 63.92 -27.01 25.75
CA GLU A 3 62.91 -27.22 24.72
C GLU A 3 62.73 -25.90 23.99
N VAL A 4 63.30 -25.83 22.80
CA VAL A 4 62.91 -24.83 21.80
C VAL A 4 61.48 -25.21 21.43
N THR A 5 60.51 -24.61 22.11
CA THR A 5 59.13 -24.59 21.66
C THR A 5 59.10 -23.79 20.37
N ASP A 6 59.48 -24.45 19.28
CA ASP A 6 59.10 -24.06 17.93
C ASP A 6 57.60 -23.80 18.00
N LEU A 7 57.15 -22.62 17.57
CA LEU A 7 55.75 -22.35 17.30
C LEU A 7 55.34 -23.24 16.11
N THR A 8 55.22 -24.53 16.35
CA THR A 8 54.31 -25.39 15.62
C THR A 8 52.95 -24.72 15.72
N VAL A 9 52.57 -24.03 14.64
CA VAL A 9 51.19 -23.78 14.23
C VAL A 9 50.27 -23.49 15.41
N ILE A 10 50.12 -22.21 15.80
CA ILE A 10 49.05 -21.80 16.71
C ILE A 10 47.73 -22.12 16.00
N GLU A 11 47.20 -23.30 16.25
CA GLU A 11 45.91 -23.74 15.71
C GLU A 11 44.83 -23.17 16.63
N ILE A 12 44.37 -21.97 16.29
CA ILE A 12 43.29 -21.30 17.03
C ILE A 12 42.01 -22.10 16.81
N LYS A 13 41.52 -22.75 17.87
CA LYS A 13 40.24 -23.47 17.80
C LYS A 13 39.08 -22.47 17.66
N PRO A 14 38.03 -22.80 16.89
CA PRO A 14 36.88 -21.90 16.71
C PRO A 14 36.23 -21.46 18.03
N GLU A 15 36.28 -22.29 19.07
CA GLU A 15 35.68 -22.06 20.39
C GLU A 15 36.45 -21.02 21.21
N GLN A 16 37.74 -20.81 20.92
CA GLN A 16 38.58 -19.81 21.57
C GLN A 16 38.44 -18.44 20.91
N ALA A 17 37.90 -18.38 19.69
CA ALA A 17 37.80 -17.16 18.88
C ALA A 17 37.02 -16.02 19.56
N PRO A 18 35.90 -16.23 20.27
CA PRO A 18 35.17 -15.15 20.93
C PRO A 18 35.98 -14.43 22.02
N VAL A 19 36.77 -15.18 22.79
CA VAL A 19 37.63 -14.63 23.86
C VAL A 19 38.90 -14.04 23.27
N LEU A 20 39.48 -14.70 22.28
CA LEU A 20 40.76 -14.33 21.69
C LEU A 20 40.69 -13.07 20.83
N TYR A 21 39.63 -12.90 20.03
CA TYR A 21 39.44 -11.73 19.17
C TYR A 21 38.65 -10.60 19.83
N ALA A 22 38.53 -10.63 21.17
CA ALA A 22 38.06 -9.52 21.96
C ALA A 22 39.12 -8.39 22.02
N PRO A 23 38.74 -7.17 22.45
CA PRO A 23 39.70 -6.10 22.67
C PRO A 23 40.87 -6.56 23.57
N ASN A 24 42.10 -6.41 23.08
CA ASN A 24 43.34 -6.85 23.73
C ASN A 24 43.49 -8.37 23.99
N GLY A 25 42.62 -9.21 23.44
CA GLY A 25 42.69 -10.68 23.62
C GLY A 25 43.92 -11.35 22.98
N LEU A 26 44.63 -10.63 22.09
CA LEU A 26 45.84 -11.11 21.40
C LEU A 26 47.15 -10.65 22.05
N GLU A 27 47.11 -9.91 23.16
CA GLU A 27 48.31 -9.29 23.74
C GLU A 27 49.36 -10.32 24.21
N ASP A 28 48.92 -11.47 24.74
CA ASP A 28 49.82 -12.54 25.16
C ASP A 28 50.59 -13.14 23.97
N TYR A 29 49.93 -13.29 22.81
CA TYR A 29 50.58 -13.73 21.57
C TYR A 29 51.57 -12.69 21.05
N LEU A 30 51.23 -11.40 21.12
CA LEU A 30 52.15 -10.32 20.76
C LEU A 30 53.39 -10.31 21.67
N LYS A 31 53.20 -10.51 22.97
CA LYS A 31 54.29 -10.62 23.95
C LYS A 31 55.20 -11.82 23.65
N GLN A 32 54.62 -12.98 23.34
CA GLN A 32 55.36 -14.18 22.98
C GLN A 32 56.17 -13.98 21.68
N ILE A 33 55.57 -13.37 20.65
CA ILE A 33 56.26 -13.06 19.39
C ILE A 33 57.44 -12.11 19.65
N ARG A 34 57.22 -11.04 20.43
CA ARG A 34 58.29 -10.09 20.82
C ARG A 34 59.44 -10.80 21.53
N GLN A 35 59.14 -11.71 22.46
CA GLN A 35 60.17 -12.45 23.21
C GLN A 35 61.00 -13.37 22.31
N GLN A 36 60.39 -13.99 21.30
CA GLN A 36 61.08 -14.88 20.37
C GLN A 36 61.99 -14.17 19.37
N VAL A 37 61.69 -12.92 19.04
CA VAL A 37 62.53 -12.10 18.13
C VAL A 37 63.46 -11.14 18.87
N ASN A 38 63.60 -11.29 20.19
CA ASN A 38 64.40 -10.41 21.05
C ASN A 38 65.92 -10.64 20.96
N GLU A 39 66.39 -11.53 20.09
CA GLU A 39 67.82 -11.68 19.84
C GLU A 39 68.33 -10.58 18.90
N VAL A 40 69.59 -10.16 19.07
CA VAL A 40 70.25 -9.16 18.21
C VAL A 40 71.41 -9.83 17.46
N PRO A 41 71.16 -10.40 16.27
CA PRO A 41 72.22 -11.02 15.47
C PRO A 41 73.23 -9.99 14.92
N ASP A 42 74.49 -10.39 14.81
CA ASP A 42 75.56 -9.53 14.27
C ASP A 42 75.40 -9.29 12.75
N LEU A 43 75.07 -8.04 12.40
CA LEU A 43 74.81 -7.60 11.02
C LEU A 43 76.07 -7.54 10.14
N SER A 44 77.28 -7.52 10.74
CA SER A 44 78.53 -7.54 9.98
C SER A 44 78.72 -8.87 9.24
N THR A 45 78.14 -9.95 9.76
CA THR A 45 78.23 -11.29 9.18
C THR A 45 77.04 -11.62 8.27
N ALA A 46 77.28 -12.39 7.20
CA ALA A 46 76.21 -12.90 6.35
C ALA A 46 75.22 -13.80 7.13
N LYS A 47 75.71 -14.57 8.13
CA LYS A 47 74.88 -15.43 8.98
C LYS A 47 73.94 -14.62 9.87
N GLY A 48 74.40 -13.52 10.48
CA GLY A 48 73.54 -12.67 11.30
C GLY A 48 72.46 -11.96 10.49
N ARG A 49 72.77 -11.46 9.28
CA ARG A 49 71.75 -10.92 8.37
C ARG A 49 70.71 -11.96 7.95
N ALA A 50 71.15 -13.20 7.65
CA ALA A 50 70.23 -14.30 7.35
C ALA A 50 69.34 -14.67 8.55
N ARG A 51 69.87 -14.59 9.78
CA ARG A 51 69.09 -14.82 10.99
C ARG A 51 68.01 -13.77 11.21
N VAL A 52 68.32 -12.48 11.02
CA VAL A 52 67.31 -11.40 11.08
C VAL A 52 66.18 -11.63 10.06
N ALA A 53 66.52 -12.02 8.82
CA ALA A 53 65.51 -12.36 7.82
C ALA A 53 64.62 -13.54 8.25
N SER A 54 65.22 -14.56 8.88
CA SER A 54 64.49 -15.71 9.43
C SER A 54 63.54 -15.32 10.57
N LEU A 55 63.96 -14.46 11.50
CA LEU A 55 63.09 -13.95 12.57
C LEU A 55 61.91 -13.13 12.01
N ALA A 56 62.17 -12.26 11.04
CA ALA A 56 61.11 -11.49 10.37
C ALA A 56 60.09 -12.41 9.64
N ALA A 57 60.59 -13.48 9.01
CA ALA A 57 59.73 -14.49 8.40
C ALA A 57 58.88 -15.23 9.44
N GLN A 58 59.43 -15.52 10.63
CA GLN A 58 58.68 -16.12 11.75
C GLN A 58 57.54 -15.21 12.22
N VAL A 59 57.80 -13.92 12.42
CA VAL A 59 56.73 -12.94 12.75
C VAL A 59 55.63 -12.94 11.69
N SER A 60 56.01 -12.96 10.40
CA SER A 60 55.05 -12.97 9.30
C SER A 60 54.18 -14.23 9.30
N ARG A 61 54.75 -15.41 9.59
CA ARG A 61 54.01 -16.67 9.72
C ARG A 61 53.05 -16.63 10.92
N SER A 62 53.51 -16.18 12.08
CA SER A 62 52.67 -16.05 13.29
C SER A 62 51.51 -15.06 13.07
N LYS A 63 51.75 -13.94 12.38
CA LYS A 63 50.70 -13.00 11.97
C LYS A 63 49.62 -13.68 11.15
N THR A 64 50.01 -14.39 10.08
CA THR A 64 49.05 -15.07 9.21
C THR A 64 48.30 -16.19 9.93
N ALA A 65 48.94 -16.93 10.83
CA ALA A 65 48.31 -17.98 11.63
C ALA A 65 47.21 -17.44 12.57
N ILE A 66 47.36 -16.22 13.09
CA ILE A 66 46.37 -15.58 13.95
C ILE A 66 45.29 -14.84 13.16
N GLU A 67 45.67 -14.17 12.07
CA GLU A 67 44.77 -13.33 11.26
C GLU A 67 43.74 -14.16 10.48
N LYS A 68 44.15 -15.30 9.91
CA LYS A 68 43.27 -16.12 9.06
C LYS A 68 42.06 -16.70 9.82
N PRO A 69 42.23 -17.40 10.97
CA PRO A 69 41.09 -17.86 11.76
C PRO A 69 40.21 -16.71 12.27
N GLY A 70 40.79 -15.53 12.52
CA GLY A 70 40.06 -14.34 12.93
C GLY A 70 39.14 -13.80 11.84
N ARG A 71 39.60 -13.84 10.58
CA ARG A 71 38.75 -13.51 9.42
C ARG A 71 37.64 -14.52 9.23
N ASP A 72 37.91 -15.81 9.40
CA ASP A 72 36.90 -16.87 9.29
C ASP A 72 35.84 -16.74 10.39
N TYR A 73 36.27 -16.42 11.62
CA TYR A 73 35.36 -16.10 12.73
C TYR A 73 34.53 -14.85 12.45
N LEU A 74 35.14 -13.76 11.96
CA LEU A 74 34.41 -12.55 11.56
C LEU A 74 33.38 -12.83 10.47
N LYS A 75 33.68 -13.73 9.52
CA LYS A 75 32.71 -14.17 8.50
C LYS A 75 31.52 -14.88 9.13
N ARG A 76 31.75 -15.82 10.05
CA ARG A 76 30.66 -16.50 10.78
C ARG A 76 29.82 -15.50 11.59
N LEU A 77 30.45 -14.57 12.29
CA LEU A 77 29.74 -13.51 13.03
C LEU A 77 28.87 -12.63 12.13
N LYS A 78 29.27 -12.39 10.88
CA LYS A 78 28.48 -11.62 9.91
C LYS A 78 27.33 -12.43 9.28
N GLU A 79 27.43 -13.75 9.25
CA GLU A 79 26.34 -14.61 8.78
C GLU A 79 25.30 -14.91 9.87
N LEU A 80 25.72 -14.93 11.14
CA LEU A 80 24.84 -15.22 12.28
C LEU A 80 23.56 -14.35 12.32
N PRO A 81 23.60 -13.02 12.06
CA PRO A 81 22.39 -12.21 11.99
C PRO A 81 21.37 -12.68 10.95
N LYS A 82 21.82 -13.18 9.79
CA LYS A 82 20.91 -13.68 8.74
C LYS A 82 20.20 -14.96 9.17
N GLU A 83 20.93 -15.87 9.82
CA GLU A 83 20.36 -17.11 10.36
C GLU A 83 19.32 -16.81 11.44
N VAL A 84 19.65 -15.88 12.36
CA VAL A 84 18.73 -15.43 13.42
C VAL A 84 17.50 -14.74 12.83
N GLU A 85 17.67 -13.85 11.84
CA GLU A 85 16.56 -13.15 11.18
C GLU A 85 15.65 -14.12 10.42
N ALA A 86 16.22 -15.12 9.74
CA ALA A 86 15.44 -16.14 9.05
C ALA A 86 14.57 -16.96 10.02
N GLU A 87 15.12 -17.36 11.18
CA GLU A 87 14.35 -18.09 12.19
C GLU A 87 13.30 -17.20 12.86
N LEU A 88 13.61 -15.92 13.14
CA LEU A 88 12.61 -14.98 13.66
C LEU A 88 11.46 -14.78 12.67
N ARG A 89 11.76 -14.65 11.38
CA ARG A 89 10.72 -14.53 10.35
C ARG A 89 9.84 -15.78 10.31
N ARG A 90 10.45 -16.96 10.34
CA ARG A 90 9.73 -18.24 10.39
C ARG A 90 8.83 -18.30 11.62
N PHE A 91 9.34 -17.97 12.79
CA PHE A 91 8.58 -17.95 14.04
C PHE A 91 7.37 -17.03 13.96
N VAL A 92 7.54 -15.79 13.49
CA VAL A 92 6.44 -14.83 13.35
C VAL A 92 5.37 -15.34 12.38
N THR A 93 5.78 -15.86 11.22
CA THR A 93 4.84 -16.42 10.24
C THR A 93 4.05 -17.58 10.82
N GLU A 94 4.71 -18.50 11.53
CA GLU A 94 4.03 -19.63 12.18
C GLU A 94 3.05 -19.14 13.26
N CYS A 95 3.42 -18.14 14.06
CA CYS A 95 2.51 -17.54 15.04
C CYS A 95 1.29 -16.88 14.39
N ASP A 96 1.46 -16.19 13.27
CA ASP A 96 0.34 -15.61 12.51
C ASP A 96 -0.58 -16.71 11.97
N THR A 97 -0.03 -17.80 11.41
CA THR A 97 -0.81 -18.96 10.98
C THR A 97 -1.60 -19.57 12.13
N ILE A 98 -0.95 -19.82 13.28
CA ILE A 98 -1.63 -20.36 14.47
C ILE A 98 -2.74 -19.42 14.94
N ARG A 99 -2.51 -18.10 14.96
CA ARG A 99 -3.54 -17.11 15.32
C ARG A 99 -4.73 -17.21 14.38
N ASP A 100 -4.48 -17.23 13.07
CA ASP A 100 -5.53 -17.23 12.06
C ASP A 100 -6.33 -18.53 12.10
N GLU A 101 -5.66 -19.68 12.27
CA GLU A 101 -6.31 -20.98 12.49
C GLU A 101 -7.13 -21.02 13.77
N THR A 102 -6.62 -20.42 14.86
CA THR A 102 -7.33 -20.31 16.14
C THR A 102 -8.56 -19.42 16.01
N ARG A 103 -8.49 -18.36 15.19
CA ARG A 103 -9.60 -17.43 14.96
C ARG A 103 -10.60 -17.96 13.93
N ARG A 104 -10.20 -18.87 13.05
CA ARG A 104 -11.03 -19.39 11.95
C ARG A 104 -12.41 -19.90 12.39
N PRO A 105 -12.58 -20.69 13.47
CA PRO A 105 -13.89 -21.14 13.91
C PRO A 105 -14.84 -20.00 14.29
N LEU A 106 -14.30 -18.93 14.88
CA LEU A 106 -15.09 -17.74 15.22
C LEU A 106 -15.51 -16.99 13.95
N THR A 107 -14.60 -16.80 13.00
CA THR A 107 -14.90 -16.12 11.74
C THR A 107 -15.91 -16.90 10.89
N GLU A 108 -15.81 -18.23 10.84
CA GLU A 108 -16.79 -19.09 10.18
C GLU A 108 -18.16 -18.99 10.86
N TRP A 109 -18.21 -18.97 12.19
CA TRP A 109 -19.45 -18.78 12.93
C TRP A 109 -20.06 -17.39 12.70
N GLU A 110 -19.27 -16.31 12.71
CA GLU A 110 -19.73 -14.94 12.43
C GLU A 110 -20.34 -14.85 11.02
N ALA A 111 -19.69 -15.46 10.01
CA ALA A 111 -20.21 -15.51 8.65
C ALA A 111 -21.51 -16.32 8.54
N GLU A 112 -21.62 -17.43 9.26
CA GLU A 112 -22.84 -18.22 9.33
C GLU A 112 -23.98 -17.43 9.99
N GLN A 113 -23.72 -16.72 11.08
CA GLN A 113 -24.72 -15.88 11.74
C GLN A 113 -25.22 -14.77 10.83
N GLU A 114 -24.33 -14.16 10.05
CA GLU A 114 -24.75 -13.15 9.07
C GLU A 114 -25.62 -13.78 7.99
N ARG A 115 -25.26 -14.96 7.47
CA ARG A 115 -26.10 -15.68 6.49
C ARG A 115 -27.49 -15.99 7.05
N ILE A 116 -27.57 -16.48 8.28
CA ILE A 116 -28.85 -16.76 8.94
C ILE A 116 -29.70 -15.50 9.06
N LYS A 117 -29.12 -14.37 9.47
CA LYS A 117 -29.86 -13.09 9.55
C LYS A 117 -30.38 -12.64 8.19
N GLN A 118 -29.56 -12.75 7.15
CA GLN A 118 -29.97 -12.40 5.80
C GLN A 118 -31.10 -13.32 5.30
N GLU A 119 -31.03 -14.61 5.60
CA GLU A 119 -32.09 -15.57 5.27
C GLU A 119 -33.37 -15.31 6.07
N GLU A 120 -33.28 -15.03 7.36
CA GLU A 120 -34.41 -14.66 8.21
C GLU A 120 -35.09 -13.37 7.74
N GLU A 121 -34.30 -12.35 7.36
CA GLU A 121 -34.83 -11.11 6.82
C GLU A 121 -35.54 -11.33 5.48
N ALA A 122 -34.95 -12.13 4.59
CA ALA A 122 -35.56 -12.50 3.33
C ALA A 122 -36.86 -13.30 3.53
N ASN A 123 -36.87 -14.25 4.48
CA ASN A 123 -38.05 -15.05 4.79
C ASN A 123 -39.15 -14.21 5.44
N ARG A 124 -38.81 -13.28 6.35
CA ARG A 124 -39.76 -12.33 6.94
C ARG A 124 -40.41 -11.49 5.85
N LYS A 125 -39.62 -10.93 4.93
CA LYS A 125 -40.14 -10.15 3.81
C LYS A 125 -41.05 -10.99 2.91
N ALA A 126 -40.65 -12.23 2.60
CA ALA A 126 -41.49 -13.14 1.82
C ALA A 126 -42.82 -13.47 2.51
N GLU A 127 -42.82 -13.60 3.85
CA GLU A 127 -44.04 -13.81 4.62
C GLU A 127 -44.94 -12.57 4.63
N GLU A 128 -44.36 -11.38 4.77
CA GLU A 128 -45.06 -10.09 4.66
C GLU A 128 -45.69 -9.91 3.27
N ASP A 129 -44.91 -10.17 2.21
CA ASP A 129 -45.38 -10.11 0.82
C ASP A 129 -46.52 -11.12 0.58
N ARG A 130 -46.44 -12.33 1.16
CA ARG A 130 -47.52 -13.32 1.08
C ARG A 130 -48.79 -12.85 1.78
N LYS A 131 -48.68 -12.31 2.99
CA LYS A 131 -49.84 -11.76 3.72
C LYS A 131 -50.47 -10.59 2.97
N GLN A 132 -49.65 -9.71 2.41
CA GLN A 132 -50.14 -8.60 1.59
C GLN A 132 -50.86 -9.11 0.35
N PHE A 133 -50.29 -10.10 -0.34
CA PHE A 133 -50.93 -10.72 -1.51
C PHE A 133 -52.29 -11.36 -1.16
N GLU A 134 -52.37 -12.10 -0.04
CA GLU A 134 -53.63 -12.69 0.43
C GLU A 134 -54.68 -11.61 0.75
N ALA A 135 -54.28 -10.53 1.43
CA ALA A 135 -55.17 -9.41 1.74
C ALA A 135 -55.63 -8.67 0.47
N ASP A 136 -54.72 -8.38 -0.45
CA ASP A 136 -55.04 -7.73 -1.73
C ASP A 136 -55.96 -8.62 -2.58
N HIS A 137 -55.76 -9.94 -2.54
CA HIS A 137 -56.62 -10.90 -3.22
C HIS A 137 -58.04 -10.91 -2.64
N GLU A 138 -58.18 -10.90 -1.31
CA GLU A 138 -59.49 -10.82 -0.65
C GLU A 138 -60.23 -9.52 -1.00
N ILE A 139 -59.52 -8.39 -0.97
CA ILE A 139 -60.07 -7.09 -1.36
C ILE A 139 -60.52 -7.10 -2.82
N ALA A 140 -59.74 -7.70 -3.73
CA ALA A 140 -60.11 -7.83 -5.13
C ALA A 140 -61.39 -8.64 -5.33
N LEU A 141 -61.58 -9.73 -4.59
CA LEU A 141 -62.81 -10.54 -4.65
C LEU A 141 -64.02 -9.74 -4.15
N LEU A 142 -63.90 -9.01 -3.04
CA LEU A 142 -64.97 -8.17 -2.51
C LEU A 142 -65.34 -7.03 -3.47
N LEU A 143 -64.36 -6.43 -4.12
CA LEU A 143 -64.58 -5.41 -5.16
C LEU A 143 -65.33 -6.00 -6.35
N ASN A 144 -64.94 -7.20 -6.82
CA ASN A 144 -65.62 -7.86 -7.92
C ASN A 144 -67.10 -8.15 -7.60
N ASP A 145 -67.38 -8.68 -6.41
CA ASP A 145 -68.75 -8.93 -5.96
C ASP A 145 -69.54 -7.61 -5.84
N LYS A 146 -68.91 -6.54 -5.37
CA LYS A 146 -69.54 -5.20 -5.38
C LYS A 146 -69.87 -4.74 -6.81
N PHE A 147 -68.94 -4.88 -7.77
CA PHE A 147 -69.21 -4.53 -9.17
C PHE A 147 -70.37 -5.35 -9.74
N ASP A 148 -70.44 -6.65 -9.44
CA ASP A 148 -71.53 -7.51 -9.90
C ASP A 148 -72.89 -7.08 -9.31
N ARG A 149 -72.92 -6.70 -8.02
CA ARG A 149 -74.12 -6.17 -7.37
C ARG A 149 -74.54 -4.82 -7.92
N ASP A 150 -73.60 -3.87 -8.05
CA ASP A 150 -73.85 -2.54 -8.60
C ASP A 150 -74.37 -2.66 -10.05
N ALA A 151 -73.82 -3.59 -10.84
CA ALA A 151 -74.30 -3.87 -12.19
C ALA A 151 -75.71 -4.51 -12.20
N ALA A 152 -76.02 -5.39 -11.25
CA ALA A 152 -77.35 -5.97 -11.10
C ALA A 152 -78.39 -4.92 -10.65
N GLU A 153 -78.03 -4.05 -9.72
CA GLU A 153 -78.87 -2.95 -9.25
C GLU A 153 -79.10 -1.93 -10.37
N ALA A 154 -78.07 -1.55 -11.13
CA ALA A 154 -78.22 -0.69 -12.29
C ALA A 154 -79.16 -1.29 -13.36
N LYS A 155 -79.08 -2.60 -13.61
CA LYS A 155 -80.03 -3.29 -14.50
C LYS A 155 -81.45 -3.29 -13.94
N ALA A 156 -81.61 -3.52 -12.64
CA ALA A 156 -82.91 -3.49 -11.98
C ALA A 156 -83.53 -2.09 -11.99
N GLU A 157 -82.73 -1.04 -11.79
CA GLU A 157 -83.17 0.35 -11.89
C GLU A 157 -83.56 0.72 -13.32
N ALA A 158 -82.74 0.33 -14.31
CA ALA A 158 -83.10 0.51 -15.72
C ALA A 158 -84.42 -0.19 -16.08
N GLU A 159 -84.67 -1.39 -15.55
CA GLU A 159 -85.94 -2.10 -15.76
C GLU A 159 -87.11 -1.40 -15.05
N ARG A 160 -86.92 -0.91 -13.82
CA ARG A 160 -87.94 -0.09 -13.13
C ARG A 160 -88.25 1.17 -13.91
N GLN A 161 -87.25 1.85 -14.47
CA GLN A 161 -87.43 3.02 -15.33
C GLN A 161 -88.18 2.65 -16.62
N ARG A 162 -87.88 1.50 -17.23
CA ARG A 162 -88.63 1.00 -18.40
C ARG A 162 -90.10 0.72 -18.08
N ILE A 163 -90.38 0.04 -16.96
CA ILE A 163 -91.75 -0.25 -16.52
C ILE A 163 -92.49 1.06 -16.21
N ALA A 164 -91.87 1.98 -15.47
CA ALA A 164 -92.46 3.28 -15.16
C ALA A 164 -92.73 4.08 -16.45
N HIS A 165 -91.81 4.09 -17.40
CA HIS A 165 -92.01 4.73 -18.70
C HIS A 165 -93.11 4.04 -19.53
N GLU A 166 -93.25 2.71 -19.48
CA GLU A 166 -94.33 1.99 -20.17
C GLU A 166 -95.70 2.23 -19.52
N GLU A 167 -95.76 2.28 -18.20
CA GLU A 167 -96.96 2.67 -17.44
C GLU A 167 -97.33 4.12 -17.70
N GLU A 168 -96.35 5.00 -17.75
CA GLU A 168 -96.54 6.40 -18.12
C GLU A 168 -96.98 6.52 -19.58
N LEU A 169 -96.48 5.71 -20.51
CA LEU A 169 -96.96 5.67 -21.89
C LEU A 169 -98.40 5.11 -22.00
N LYS A 170 -98.77 4.12 -21.17
CA LYS A 170 -100.15 3.60 -21.07
C LYS A 170 -101.09 4.62 -20.43
N SER A 171 -100.62 5.34 -19.42
CA SER A 171 -101.34 6.44 -18.78
C SER A 171 -101.48 7.63 -19.74
N GLN A 172 -100.44 7.96 -20.52
CA GLN A 172 -100.47 8.98 -21.57
C GLN A 172 -101.40 8.57 -22.71
N ALA A 173 -101.47 7.29 -23.11
CA ALA A 173 -102.47 6.82 -24.07
C ALA A 173 -103.92 6.91 -23.52
N ALA A 174 -104.11 6.75 -22.21
CA ALA A 174 -105.40 6.95 -21.54
C ALA A 174 -105.71 8.45 -21.28
N GLU A 175 -104.68 9.27 -21.10
CA GLU A 175 -104.77 10.72 -20.84
C GLU A 175 -104.84 11.53 -22.14
N GLN A 176 -104.33 11.04 -23.25
CA GLN A 176 -104.44 11.64 -24.60
C GLN A 176 -105.86 11.47 -25.18
N ALA A 177 -106.70 10.64 -24.56
CA ALA A 177 -108.16 10.66 -24.72
C ALA A 177 -108.87 11.67 -23.80
N LYS A 178 -108.16 12.34 -22.87
CA LYS A 178 -108.67 13.39 -21.97
C LYS A 178 -107.93 14.74 -22.07
N ARG A 179 -106.84 14.82 -22.85
CA ARG A 179 -106.00 16.02 -23.06
C ARG A 179 -105.99 16.50 -24.52
N GLU A 180 -107.16 16.49 -25.16
CA GLU A 180 -107.50 17.55 -26.15
C GLU A 180 -108.19 18.76 -25.47
N ALA A 181 -108.26 18.79 -24.13
CA ALA A 181 -108.97 19.84 -23.38
C ALA A 181 -108.17 20.51 -22.24
N ALA A 182 -106.84 20.39 -22.21
CA ALA A 182 -106.06 21.06 -21.16
C ALA A 182 -104.62 21.36 -21.59
N GLU A 183 -104.48 22.12 -22.67
CA GLU A 183 -103.31 22.99 -22.83
C GLU A 183 -103.29 24.04 -21.71
N ALA A 184 -102.58 23.72 -20.64
CA ALA A 184 -101.88 24.71 -19.82
C ALA A 184 -100.50 24.15 -19.45
N ALA A 185 -99.83 23.59 -20.45
CA ALA A 185 -98.45 23.13 -20.47
C ALA A 185 -97.46 24.31 -20.52
N GLN A 186 -97.55 25.26 -19.59
CA GLN A 186 -96.61 26.40 -19.56
C GLN A 186 -96.06 26.73 -18.17
N ARG A 187 -95.94 25.73 -17.28
CA ARG A 187 -95.22 25.89 -16.01
C ARG A 187 -94.29 24.76 -15.59
N GLU A 188 -94.12 23.71 -16.39
CA GLU A 188 -93.14 22.66 -16.10
C GLU A 188 -91.82 22.77 -16.89
N ILE A 189 -91.76 23.62 -17.92
CA ILE A 189 -90.54 23.76 -18.72
C ILE A 189 -89.45 24.57 -17.98
N ASP A 190 -89.83 25.49 -17.08
CA ASP A 190 -88.85 26.36 -16.40
C ASP A 190 -88.26 25.77 -15.10
N ALA A 191 -88.93 24.78 -14.48
CA ALA A 191 -88.41 24.11 -13.29
C ALA A 191 -87.49 22.91 -13.63
N ALA A 192 -87.72 22.25 -14.76
CA ALA A 192 -86.84 21.19 -15.27
C ALA A 192 -85.50 21.77 -15.78
N ALA A 193 -85.52 22.92 -16.46
CA ALA A 193 -84.33 23.59 -16.99
C ALA A 193 -83.40 24.20 -15.91
N ALA A 194 -83.87 24.35 -14.66
CA ALA A 194 -83.05 24.78 -13.53
C ALA A 194 -82.34 23.59 -12.85
N ARG A 195 -83.02 22.44 -12.71
CA ARG A 195 -82.43 21.22 -12.14
C ARG A 195 -81.43 20.56 -13.10
N GLU A 196 -81.66 20.62 -14.41
CA GLU A 196 -80.66 20.18 -15.39
C GLU A 196 -79.40 21.06 -15.36
N ARG A 197 -79.53 22.38 -15.19
CA ARG A 197 -78.37 23.28 -15.08
C ARG A 197 -77.57 23.08 -13.80
N ASP A 198 -78.23 22.86 -12.66
CA ASP A 198 -77.51 22.55 -11.41
C ASP A 198 -76.89 21.15 -11.42
N ALA A 199 -77.53 20.15 -12.05
CA ALA A 199 -76.94 18.82 -12.21
C ALA A 199 -75.76 18.81 -13.19
N LEU A 200 -75.81 19.61 -14.27
CA LEU A 200 -74.70 19.80 -15.20
C LEU A 200 -73.54 20.56 -14.55
N LEU A 201 -73.81 21.63 -13.78
CA LEU A 201 -72.76 22.37 -13.05
C LEU A 201 -72.13 21.56 -11.92
N ALA A 202 -72.89 20.66 -11.27
CA ALA A 202 -72.36 19.73 -10.28
C ALA A 202 -71.51 18.63 -10.92
N LYS A 203 -71.94 18.07 -12.07
CA LYS A 203 -71.12 17.13 -12.85
C LYS A 203 -69.87 17.77 -13.43
N GLU A 204 -69.94 19.01 -13.92
CA GLU A 204 -68.78 19.74 -14.43
C GLU A 204 -67.79 20.08 -13.31
N ARG A 205 -68.25 20.44 -12.10
CA ARG A 205 -67.36 20.61 -10.93
C ARG A 205 -66.75 19.29 -10.49
N ALA A 206 -67.52 18.21 -10.43
CA ALA A 206 -66.99 16.89 -10.08
C ALA A 206 -65.98 16.38 -11.12
N GLU A 207 -66.20 16.66 -12.42
CA GLU A 207 -65.27 16.29 -13.49
C GLU A 207 -64.02 17.17 -13.49
N ARG A 208 -64.12 18.46 -13.17
CA ARG A 208 -62.96 19.34 -12.98
C ARG A 208 -62.15 18.97 -11.74
N GLU A 209 -62.80 18.70 -10.61
CA GLU A 209 -62.12 18.25 -9.39
C GLU A 209 -61.47 16.87 -9.59
N ALA A 210 -62.12 15.95 -10.33
CA ALA A 210 -61.53 14.67 -10.70
C ALA A 210 -60.34 14.80 -11.66
N LYS A 211 -60.42 15.72 -12.64
CA LYS A 211 -59.30 16.01 -13.55
C LYS A 211 -58.15 16.70 -12.83
N GLU A 212 -58.42 17.67 -11.96
CA GLU A 212 -57.39 18.35 -11.16
C GLU A 212 -56.72 17.39 -10.15
N ALA A 213 -57.48 16.48 -9.55
CA ALA A 213 -56.93 15.42 -8.70
C ALA A 213 -56.09 14.40 -9.49
N ALA A 214 -56.53 14.02 -10.70
CA ALA A 214 -55.77 13.13 -11.59
C ALA A 214 -54.48 13.80 -12.09
N ASP A 215 -54.54 15.06 -12.50
CA ASP A 215 -53.38 15.85 -12.95
C ASP A 215 -52.38 16.07 -11.81
N LEU A 216 -52.85 16.29 -10.57
CA LEU A 216 -51.98 16.39 -9.40
C LEU A 216 -51.33 15.04 -9.06
N ALA A 217 -52.06 13.93 -9.16
CA ALA A 217 -51.54 12.60 -8.94
C ALA A 217 -50.51 12.19 -10.01
N GLU A 218 -50.73 12.56 -11.27
CA GLU A 218 -49.80 12.33 -12.37
C GLU A 218 -48.54 13.20 -12.25
N ARG A 219 -48.69 14.49 -11.89
CA ARG A 219 -47.53 15.35 -11.57
C ARG A 219 -46.72 14.84 -10.39
N ASN A 220 -47.36 14.36 -9.34
CA ASN A 220 -46.67 13.78 -8.19
C ASN A 220 -45.93 12.48 -8.56
N ARG A 221 -46.50 11.65 -9.44
CA ARG A 221 -45.85 10.43 -9.93
C ARG A 221 -44.63 10.74 -10.79
N ILE A 222 -44.75 11.70 -11.72
CA ILE A 222 -43.64 12.15 -12.58
C ILE A 222 -42.54 12.79 -11.72
N ALA A 223 -42.89 13.61 -10.73
CA ALA A 223 -41.91 14.20 -9.81
C ALA A 223 -41.20 13.14 -8.95
N ALA A 224 -41.93 12.13 -8.46
CA ALA A 224 -41.35 11.02 -7.71
C ALA A 224 -40.43 10.14 -8.56
N GLU A 225 -40.80 9.86 -9.82
CA GLU A 225 -39.95 9.14 -10.77
C GLU A 225 -38.69 9.93 -11.13
N GLN A 226 -38.81 11.23 -11.38
CA GLN A 226 -37.66 12.10 -11.66
C GLN A 226 -36.71 12.21 -10.45
N GLN A 227 -37.26 12.30 -9.23
CA GLN A 227 -36.44 12.30 -8.02
C GLN A 227 -35.74 10.96 -7.83
N ALA A 228 -36.44 9.83 -8.01
CA ALA A 228 -35.85 8.50 -7.92
C ALA A 228 -34.78 8.25 -9.00
N GLU A 229 -34.96 8.78 -10.22
CA GLU A 229 -33.95 8.71 -11.29
C GLU A 229 -32.74 9.61 -10.98
N SER A 230 -32.97 10.81 -10.45
CA SER A 230 -31.90 11.72 -10.01
C SER A 230 -31.09 11.13 -8.86
N ASP A 231 -31.74 10.55 -7.86
CA ASP A 231 -31.09 9.92 -6.71
C ASP A 231 -30.30 8.66 -7.13
N LYS A 232 -30.82 7.87 -8.09
CA LYS A 232 -30.08 6.75 -8.69
C LYS A 232 -28.85 7.20 -9.45
N LYS A 233 -28.95 8.27 -10.25
CA LYS A 233 -27.80 8.85 -10.98
C LYS A 233 -26.77 9.43 -10.02
N ALA A 234 -27.20 10.16 -9.00
CA ALA A 234 -26.31 10.72 -7.97
C ALA A 234 -25.60 9.63 -7.15
N ALA A 235 -26.31 8.55 -6.81
CA ALA A 235 -25.71 7.39 -6.13
C ALA A 235 -24.70 6.65 -7.02
N ALA A 236 -25.00 6.47 -8.31
CA ALA A 236 -24.10 5.85 -9.27
C ALA A 236 -22.84 6.70 -9.50
N GLU A 237 -22.99 8.02 -9.67
CA GLU A 237 -21.88 8.95 -9.87
C GLU A 237 -20.99 9.04 -8.62
N LYS A 238 -21.58 9.04 -7.41
CA LYS A 238 -20.82 8.99 -6.16
C LYS A 238 -20.05 7.68 -6.03
N ALA A 239 -20.68 6.54 -6.33
CA ALA A 239 -20.00 5.25 -6.30
C ALA A 239 -18.88 5.12 -7.33
N GLU A 240 -19.03 5.74 -8.52
CA GLU A 240 -17.97 5.80 -9.52
C GLU A 240 -16.82 6.70 -9.07
N ARG A 241 -17.14 7.87 -8.49
CA ARG A 241 -16.14 8.79 -7.94
C ARG A 241 -15.35 8.18 -6.80
N ASP A 242 -16.01 7.50 -5.87
CA ASP A 242 -15.37 6.80 -4.75
C ASP A 242 -14.44 5.67 -5.26
N LYS A 243 -14.85 4.94 -6.31
CA LYS A 243 -13.99 3.94 -6.98
C LYS A 243 -12.79 4.57 -7.67
N GLN A 244 -12.99 5.70 -8.36
CA GLN A 244 -11.90 6.41 -9.03
C GLN A 244 -10.91 7.01 -8.02
N GLU A 245 -11.40 7.56 -6.90
CA GLU A 245 -10.56 8.07 -5.82
C GLU A 245 -9.75 6.95 -5.14
N ALA A 246 -10.35 5.79 -4.88
CA ALA A 246 -9.64 4.63 -4.34
C ALA A 246 -8.51 4.15 -5.28
N ILE A 247 -8.79 4.05 -6.59
CA ILE A 247 -7.79 3.67 -7.60
C ILE A 247 -6.69 4.74 -7.70
N ALA A 248 -7.03 6.02 -7.62
CA ALA A 248 -6.07 7.12 -7.66
C ALA A 248 -5.18 7.14 -6.41
N GLU A 249 -5.73 6.86 -5.23
CA GLU A 249 -4.98 6.76 -3.98
C GLU A 249 -4.01 5.58 -4.00
N GLU A 250 -4.46 4.41 -4.48
CA GLU A 250 -3.61 3.23 -4.64
C GLU A 250 -2.47 3.48 -5.64
N LYS A 251 -2.77 4.08 -6.80
CA LYS A 251 -1.74 4.48 -7.77
C LYS A 251 -0.76 5.49 -7.18
N ARG A 252 -1.23 6.46 -6.38
CA ARG A 252 -0.36 7.46 -5.73
C ARG A 252 0.54 6.80 -4.68
N LYS A 253 0.04 5.82 -3.92
CA LYS A 253 0.85 5.03 -2.98
C LYS A 253 1.90 4.20 -3.72
N ALA A 254 1.52 3.51 -4.79
CA ALA A 254 2.45 2.74 -5.62
C ALA A 254 3.53 3.64 -6.27
N GLN A 255 3.15 4.81 -6.78
CA GLN A 255 4.09 5.79 -7.36
C GLN A 255 5.07 6.32 -6.30
N ALA A 256 4.58 6.66 -5.10
CA ALA A 256 5.42 7.15 -4.01
C ALA A 256 6.43 6.10 -3.53
N GLU A 257 6.04 4.83 -3.50
CA GLU A 257 6.93 3.71 -3.17
C GLU A 257 7.99 3.49 -4.25
N ALA A 258 7.60 3.52 -5.52
CA ALA A 258 8.53 3.43 -6.65
C ALA A 258 9.54 4.59 -6.64
N ASP A 259 9.08 5.82 -6.38
CA ASP A 259 9.94 7.00 -6.27
C ASP A 259 10.90 6.91 -5.07
N ARG A 260 10.44 6.34 -3.94
CA ARG A 260 11.30 6.10 -2.77
C ARG A 260 12.43 5.11 -3.10
N ILE A 261 12.10 4.00 -3.74
CA ILE A 261 13.06 2.99 -4.17
C ILE A 261 14.06 3.59 -5.17
N LYS A 262 13.59 4.39 -6.12
CA LYS A 262 14.46 5.04 -7.10
C LYS A 262 15.42 6.03 -6.45
N ARG A 263 14.94 6.88 -5.54
CA ARG A 263 15.80 7.83 -4.82
C ARG A 263 16.86 7.13 -3.98
N GLU A 264 16.51 6.04 -3.30
CA GLU A 264 17.46 5.24 -2.52
C GLU A 264 18.52 4.58 -3.41
N ALA A 265 18.14 4.09 -4.59
CA ALA A 265 19.07 3.54 -5.58
C ALA A 265 20.02 4.61 -6.13
N ASP A 266 19.47 5.76 -6.54
CA ASP A 266 20.24 6.90 -7.05
C ASP A 266 21.23 7.42 -6.00
N GLU A 267 20.84 7.45 -4.72
CA GLU A 267 21.72 7.88 -3.63
C GLU A 267 22.85 6.87 -3.38
N LYS A 268 22.55 5.56 -3.39
CA LYS A 268 23.59 4.51 -3.29
C LYS A 268 24.57 4.58 -4.47
N GLU A 269 24.08 4.81 -5.68
CA GLU A 269 24.93 4.97 -6.87
C GLU A 269 25.81 6.22 -6.76
N ARG A 270 25.24 7.36 -6.35
CA ARG A 270 26.01 8.60 -6.11
C ARG A 270 27.09 8.41 -5.06
N VAL A 271 26.82 7.70 -3.97
CA VAL A 271 27.82 7.39 -2.93
C VAL A 271 28.94 6.52 -3.50
N ARG A 272 28.62 5.50 -4.31
CA ARG A 272 29.63 4.66 -4.97
C ARG A 272 30.50 5.45 -5.92
N LEU A 273 29.91 6.28 -6.78
CA LEU A 273 30.62 7.14 -7.73
C LEU A 273 31.50 8.17 -7.00
N ALA A 274 31.02 8.76 -5.91
CA ALA A 274 31.80 9.69 -5.10
C ALA A 274 33.02 9.01 -4.45
N GLU A 275 32.85 7.79 -3.93
CA GLU A 275 33.95 7.04 -3.34
C GLU A 275 34.96 6.57 -4.39
N GLU A 276 34.49 6.10 -5.55
CA GLU A 276 35.37 5.73 -6.67
C GLU A 276 36.18 6.94 -7.15
N LYS A 277 35.54 8.11 -7.25
CA LYS A 277 36.22 9.36 -7.60
C LYS A 277 37.26 9.75 -6.55
N ARG A 278 36.94 9.63 -5.25
CA ARG A 278 37.89 9.91 -4.16
C ARG A 278 39.13 9.02 -4.25
N ILE A 279 38.94 7.72 -4.50
CA ILE A 279 40.04 6.76 -4.67
C ILE A 279 40.89 7.13 -5.89
N ALA A 280 40.26 7.47 -7.01
CA ALA A 280 40.96 7.88 -8.23
C ALA A 280 41.75 9.18 -8.04
N ASP A 281 41.16 10.19 -7.41
CA ASP A 281 41.79 11.48 -7.12
C ASP A 281 42.97 11.30 -6.14
N GLU A 282 42.82 10.47 -5.11
CA GLU A 282 43.90 10.15 -4.17
C GLU A 282 45.04 9.37 -4.84
N ALA A 283 44.72 8.43 -5.73
CA ALA A 283 45.72 7.71 -6.52
C ALA A 283 46.47 8.65 -7.48
N ALA A 284 45.76 9.56 -8.14
CA ALA A 284 46.35 10.57 -9.02
C ALA A 284 47.26 11.53 -8.24
N ALA A 285 46.85 11.98 -7.05
CA ALA A 285 47.65 12.83 -6.17
C ALA A 285 48.93 12.11 -5.71
N ARG A 286 48.84 10.83 -5.33
CA ARG A 286 50.02 10.02 -4.96
C ARG A 286 50.97 9.84 -6.14
N ALA A 287 50.46 9.55 -7.33
CA ALA A 287 51.27 9.40 -8.54
C ALA A 287 51.95 10.73 -8.93
N ALA A 288 51.26 11.86 -8.81
CA ALA A 288 51.82 13.18 -9.06
C ALA A 288 52.92 13.51 -8.07
N ASN A 289 52.71 13.24 -6.78
CA ASN A 289 53.72 13.45 -5.73
C ASN A 289 54.96 12.56 -5.96
N GLU A 290 54.79 11.30 -6.34
CA GLU A 290 55.93 10.42 -6.64
C GLU A 290 56.73 10.92 -7.84
N LYS A 291 56.06 11.36 -8.92
CA LYS A 291 56.72 11.98 -10.08
C LYS A 291 57.49 13.24 -9.68
N HIS A 292 56.86 14.13 -8.90
CA HIS A 292 57.51 15.34 -8.43
C HIS A 292 58.75 15.03 -7.58
N ARG A 293 58.66 14.09 -6.64
CA ARG A 293 59.81 13.63 -5.83
C ARG A 293 60.94 13.05 -6.68
N LYS A 294 60.62 12.28 -7.73
CA LYS A 294 61.63 11.75 -8.66
C LYS A 294 62.32 12.85 -9.45
N VAL A 295 61.57 13.84 -9.93
CA VAL A 295 62.13 15.01 -10.64
C VAL A 295 63.06 15.79 -9.71
N VAL A 296 62.57 16.21 -8.54
CA VAL A 296 63.36 16.96 -7.55
C VAL A 296 64.60 16.19 -7.12
N GLY A 297 64.47 14.88 -6.84
CA GLY A 297 65.61 14.03 -6.49
C GLY A 297 66.65 13.92 -7.62
N THR A 298 66.20 13.82 -8.87
CA THR A 298 67.09 13.78 -10.05
C THR A 298 67.81 15.11 -10.23
N GLU A 299 67.12 16.24 -10.07
CA GLU A 299 67.70 17.59 -10.15
C GLU A 299 68.76 17.80 -9.08
N ILE A 300 68.48 17.42 -7.82
CA ILE A 300 69.45 17.52 -6.71
C ILE A 300 70.69 16.65 -6.97
N VAL A 301 70.52 15.39 -7.39
CA VAL A 301 71.66 14.50 -7.69
C VAL A 301 72.47 15.03 -8.87
N SER A 302 71.82 15.58 -9.89
CA SER A 302 72.50 16.17 -11.06
C SER A 302 73.30 17.43 -10.66
N ALA A 303 72.74 18.29 -9.80
CA ALA A 303 73.43 19.45 -9.27
C ALA A 303 74.63 19.07 -8.40
N LEU A 304 74.49 18.06 -7.54
CA LEU A 304 75.61 17.54 -6.73
C LEU A 304 76.75 17.03 -7.60
N LEU A 305 76.45 16.28 -8.67
CA LEU A 305 77.46 15.79 -9.61
C LEU A 305 78.14 16.91 -10.41
N GLY A 306 77.41 17.98 -10.74
CA GLY A 306 77.95 19.11 -11.52
C GLY A 306 78.81 20.10 -10.72
N HIS A 307 78.59 20.19 -9.41
CA HIS A 307 79.24 21.20 -8.55
C HIS A 307 80.18 20.61 -7.49
N THR A 308 80.32 19.29 -7.44
CA THR A 308 81.20 18.60 -6.50
C THR A 308 81.97 17.46 -7.18
N SER A 309 82.92 16.87 -6.47
CA SER A 309 83.67 15.68 -6.90
C SER A 309 83.06 14.36 -6.41
N LEU A 310 81.79 14.36 -5.97
CA LEU A 310 81.10 13.18 -5.48
C LEU A 310 80.76 12.21 -6.62
N THR A 311 80.84 10.91 -6.34
CA THR A 311 80.29 9.89 -7.26
C THR A 311 78.77 9.86 -7.20
N ARG A 312 78.11 9.26 -8.19
CA ARG A 312 76.64 9.15 -8.24
C ARG A 312 76.05 8.46 -7.00
N GLU A 313 76.72 7.43 -6.49
CA GLU A 313 76.30 6.71 -5.29
C GLU A 313 76.39 7.59 -4.04
N GLN A 314 77.48 8.34 -3.89
CA GLN A 314 77.67 9.29 -2.79
C GLN A 314 76.68 10.47 -2.87
N ALA A 315 76.37 10.97 -4.06
CA ALA A 315 75.36 12.02 -4.25
C ALA A 315 73.94 11.54 -3.84
N ILE A 316 73.61 10.27 -4.11
CA ILE A 316 72.36 9.65 -3.65
C ILE A 316 72.35 9.52 -2.12
N GLU A 317 73.47 9.11 -1.51
CA GLU A 317 73.61 9.01 -0.06
C GLU A 317 73.39 10.37 0.63
N VAL A 318 74.00 11.44 0.10
CA VAL A 318 73.79 12.81 0.58
C VAL A 318 72.34 13.26 0.42
N LEU A 319 71.69 12.97 -0.72
CA LEU A 319 70.26 13.26 -0.91
C LEU A 319 69.39 12.53 0.12
N VAL A 320 69.68 11.26 0.43
CA VAL A 320 68.95 10.48 1.44
C VAL A 320 69.13 11.10 2.82
N ALA A 321 70.36 11.46 3.21
CA ALA A 321 70.64 12.11 4.49
C ALA A 321 69.95 13.48 4.64
N LEU A 322 69.86 14.26 3.56
CA LEU A 322 69.11 15.53 3.53
C LEU A 322 67.60 15.30 3.63
N LYS A 323 67.07 14.30 2.90
CA LYS A 323 65.65 13.93 2.87
C LYS A 323 65.18 13.36 4.21
N ASP A 324 66.03 12.66 4.94
CA ASP A 324 65.75 12.13 6.27
C ASP A 324 66.10 13.13 7.41
N GLU A 325 66.36 14.40 7.06
CA GLU A 325 66.67 15.50 8.00
C GLU A 325 67.87 15.24 8.93
N LEU A 326 68.79 14.37 8.52
CA LEU A 326 69.96 13.99 9.32
C LEU A 326 71.06 15.07 9.32
N ILE A 327 70.98 16.06 8.41
CA ILE A 327 71.94 17.15 8.29
C ILE A 327 71.30 18.45 8.81
N PRO A 328 71.73 18.98 9.96
CA PRO A 328 71.22 20.25 10.47
C PRO A 328 71.75 21.45 9.67
N ARG A 329 71.01 22.56 9.65
CA ARG A 329 71.41 23.85 9.05
C ARG A 329 71.75 23.77 7.55
N THR A 330 70.86 23.16 6.76
CA THR A 330 71.01 22.98 5.29
C THR A 330 70.98 24.27 4.47
N ARG A 331 70.64 25.42 5.08
CA ARG A 331 70.70 26.73 4.44
C ARG A 331 71.62 27.65 5.26
N ILE A 332 72.70 28.11 4.65
CA ILE A 332 73.66 29.04 5.23
C ILE A 332 73.57 30.36 4.45
N THR A 333 73.26 31.45 5.14
CA THR A 333 73.32 32.83 4.62
C THR A 333 74.31 33.59 5.46
N TYR A 334 75.31 34.19 4.82
CA TYR A 334 76.40 34.94 5.45
C TYR A 334 75.98 36.35 5.87
#